data_AF-A0AAV1S9L1-F1
#
_entry.id   AF-A0AAV1S9L1-F1
#
_cell.length_a   1.000
_cell.length_b   1.000
_cell.length_c   1.000
_cell.angle_alpha   90.00
_cell.angle_beta   90.00
_cell.angle_gamma   90.00
#
_symmetry.space_group_name_H-M   'P 1'
#
loop_
_entity.id
_entity.type
_entity.pdbx_description
1 polymer ?
#
loop_
_entity_poly.entity_id
_entity_poly.type
_entity_poly.pdbx_seq_one_letter_code
_entity_poly.pdbx_strand_id
1 'polypeptide(L)'
;MGLFFQIFSSAALISLGLYHLICTTRNYLKSPHSYIAKPYYPLSSSNRFKYLQLYLLILCLLIALVHQTLISSYSDPLLKGSTPVHRFTSLQSAAVLFLFLILSLSLLLSDSTSLLPLPSDLFFALASAVFFLQSSSSSSSASVQTSDLQSKCDSISAQISGLSAVLCLILACQPRMFVADVGLGGAVCLQGLWMLQTGLSLYAEAFIPDGCHKLLDVVSGVEGSTKCDLEDSRLRAVAILDLVFVVHVMFVVLIVMVIYGVVAKTFGVGVRKLGGSYEALPTTASSAADSSSNHFQMKALTGTQA
;
A
#
# COMPACT_ATOMS: atom_id res chain seq x y z
N MET A 1 -9.00 0.63 -24.69
CA MET A 1 -7.69 1.07 -24.16
C MET A 1 -7.73 1.29 -22.64
N GLY A 2 -8.67 2.09 -22.10
CA GLY A 2 -8.72 2.40 -20.66
C GLY A 2 -8.78 1.21 -19.70
N LEU A 3 -9.62 0.19 -19.96
CA LEU A 3 -9.73 -0.99 -19.09
C LEU A 3 -8.40 -1.76 -18.92
N PHE A 4 -7.66 -1.96 -20.02
CA PHE A 4 -6.37 -2.65 -19.96
C PHE A 4 -5.34 -1.90 -19.11
N PHE A 5 -5.33 -0.57 -19.20
CA PHE A 5 -4.49 0.27 -18.36
C PHE A 5 -4.88 0.17 -16.87
N GLN A 6 -6.17 0.14 -16.57
CA GLN A 6 -6.67 -0.05 -15.19
C GLN A 6 -6.29 -1.42 -14.62
N ILE A 7 -6.41 -2.49 -15.41
CA ILE A 7 -6.00 -3.83 -15.01
C ILE A 7 -4.49 -3.90 -14.76
N PHE A 8 -3.69 -3.30 -15.65
CA PHE A 8 -2.24 -3.26 -15.49
C PHE A 8 -1.83 -2.50 -14.21
N SER A 9 -2.38 -1.30 -14.02
CA SER A 9 -2.05 -0.43 -12.87
C SER A 9 -2.51 -1.05 -11.54
N SER A 10 -3.71 -1.67 -11.52
CA SER A 10 -4.20 -2.38 -10.33
C SER A 10 -3.34 -3.59 -9.98
N ALA A 11 -2.96 -4.41 -10.97
CA ALA A 11 -2.07 -5.55 -10.75
C ALA A 11 -0.71 -5.12 -10.20
N ALA A 12 -0.15 -4.01 -10.71
CA ALA A 12 1.10 -3.45 -10.22
C ALA A 12 1.00 -2.98 -8.75
N LEU A 13 -0.06 -2.24 -8.41
CA LEU A 13 -0.29 -1.75 -7.04
C LEU A 13 -0.55 -2.89 -6.05
N ILE A 14 -1.35 -3.89 -6.42
CA ILE A 14 -1.63 -5.07 -5.58
C ILE A 14 -0.34 -5.86 -5.35
N SER A 15 0.46 -6.09 -6.40
CA SER A 15 1.73 -6.81 -6.29
C SER A 15 2.72 -6.05 -5.39
N LEU A 16 2.78 -4.72 -5.54
CA LEU A 16 3.62 -3.85 -4.72
C LEU A 16 3.21 -3.90 -3.23
N GLY A 17 1.91 -3.73 -2.95
CA GLY A 17 1.37 -3.75 -1.59
C GLY A 17 1.54 -5.10 -0.91
N LEU A 18 1.26 -6.21 -1.62
CA LEU A 18 1.47 -7.57 -1.12
C LEU A 18 2.93 -7.83 -0.80
N TYR A 19 3.83 -7.44 -1.70
CA TYR A 19 5.26 -7.60 -1.50
C TYR A 19 5.75 -6.81 -0.27
N HIS A 20 5.34 -5.55 -0.14
CA HIS A 20 5.65 -4.71 1.02
C HIS A 20 5.15 -5.36 2.31
N LEU A 21 3.90 -5.80 2.33
CA LEU A 21 3.25 -6.43 3.47
C LEU A 21 3.97 -7.72 3.93
N ILE A 22 4.36 -8.59 2.98
CA ILE A 22 5.11 -9.82 3.28
C ILE A 22 6.49 -9.47 3.86
N CYS A 23 7.21 -8.51 3.27
CA CYS A 23 8.55 -8.13 3.73
C CYS A 23 8.53 -7.43 5.09
N THR A 24 7.60 -6.50 5.31
CA THR A 24 7.37 -5.83 6.59
C THR A 24 7.09 -6.85 7.70
N THR A 25 6.13 -7.75 7.47
CA THR A 25 5.78 -8.81 8.42
C THR A 25 6.97 -9.72 8.72
N ARG A 26 7.72 -10.09 7.68
CA ARG A 26 8.92 -10.94 7.82
C ARG A 26 10.00 -10.28 8.68
N ASN A 27 10.29 -9.01 8.43
CA ASN A 27 11.30 -8.28 9.20
C ASN A 27 10.87 -8.06 10.65
N TYR A 28 9.60 -7.74 10.89
CA TYR A 28 9.07 -7.59 12.23
C TYR A 28 9.20 -8.89 13.05
N LEU A 29 8.79 -10.02 12.47
CA LEU A 29 8.88 -11.31 13.15
C LEU A 29 10.33 -11.80 13.35
N LYS A 30 11.26 -11.40 12.49
CA LYS A 30 12.69 -11.73 12.65
C LYS A 30 13.32 -10.98 13.83
N SER A 31 12.96 -9.72 14.05
CA SER A 31 13.57 -8.89 15.11
C SER A 31 12.60 -7.83 15.61
N PRO A 32 11.64 -8.19 16.50
CA PRO A 32 10.55 -7.28 16.89
C PRO A 32 11.04 -6.06 17.68
N HIS A 33 12.09 -6.21 18.49
CA HIS A 33 12.61 -5.13 19.35
C HIS A 33 13.42 -4.06 18.58
N SER A 34 14.02 -4.44 17.45
CA SER A 34 14.83 -3.54 16.61
C SER A 34 14.15 -3.19 15.29
N TYR A 35 12.84 -3.43 15.17
CA TYR A 35 12.10 -3.14 13.95
C TYR A 35 12.01 -1.62 13.70
N ILE A 36 12.31 -1.24 12.47
CA ILE A 36 12.20 0.10 11.91
C ILE A 36 11.60 -0.06 10.51
N ALA A 37 10.53 0.67 10.21
CA ALA A 37 9.88 0.68 8.92
C ALA A 37 10.87 1.16 7.84
N LYS A 38 10.89 0.45 6.71
CA LYS A 38 11.76 0.81 5.58
C LYS A 38 10.89 1.19 4.40
N PRO A 39 11.19 2.31 3.71
CA PRO A 39 10.49 2.71 2.49
C PRO A 39 10.45 1.64 1.37
N TYR A 40 11.47 0.79 1.33
CA TYR A 40 11.67 -0.20 0.30
C TYR A 40 12.34 -1.45 0.87
N TYR A 41 11.99 -2.62 0.33
CA TYR A 41 12.63 -3.89 0.66
C TYR A 41 13.29 -4.50 -0.59
N PRO A 42 14.58 -4.88 -0.54
CA PRO A 42 15.24 -5.49 -1.67
C PRO A 42 14.70 -6.89 -1.94
N LEU A 43 14.35 -7.16 -3.21
CA LEU A 43 13.76 -8.43 -3.65
C LEU A 43 14.69 -9.62 -3.45
N SER A 44 15.99 -9.42 -3.70
CA SER A 44 17.00 -10.45 -3.59
C SER A 44 18.30 -9.88 -3.03
N SER A 45 19.04 -10.72 -2.30
CA SER A 45 20.39 -10.39 -1.83
C SER A 45 21.41 -10.29 -2.98
N SER A 46 21.06 -10.76 -4.18
CA SER A 46 21.91 -10.62 -5.37
C SER A 46 21.75 -9.22 -5.99
N ASN A 47 22.88 -8.54 -6.24
CA ASN A 47 22.93 -7.17 -6.78
C ASN A 47 22.08 -6.96 -8.04
N ARG A 48 21.89 -7.99 -8.87
CA ARG A 48 21.16 -7.93 -10.14
C ARG A 48 19.66 -7.63 -9.97
N PHE A 49 19.06 -8.09 -8.87
CA PHE A 49 17.62 -7.94 -8.61
C PHE A 49 17.32 -7.11 -7.36
N LYS A 50 18.35 -6.47 -6.78
CA LYS A 50 18.21 -5.69 -5.55
C LYS A 50 17.15 -4.59 -5.66
N TYR A 51 17.03 -3.95 -6.83
CA TYR A 51 16.15 -2.80 -7.08
C TYR A 51 14.96 -3.10 -8.00
N LEU A 52 14.67 -4.39 -8.27
CA LEU A 52 13.69 -4.76 -9.30
C LEU A 52 12.30 -4.14 -9.06
N GLN A 53 11.82 -4.17 -7.81
CA GLN A 53 10.53 -3.58 -7.46
C GLN A 53 10.52 -2.06 -7.65
N LEU A 54 11.65 -1.37 -7.40
CA LEU A 54 11.74 0.07 -7.60
C LEU A 54 11.78 0.44 -9.10
N TYR A 55 12.49 -0.34 -9.92
CA TYR A 55 12.45 -0.20 -11.37
C TYR A 55 11.06 -0.45 -11.94
N LEU A 56 10.35 -1.47 -11.45
CA LEU A 56 8.99 -1.77 -11.88
C LEU A 56 8.01 -0.65 -11.48
N LEU A 57 8.16 -0.09 -10.28
CA LEU A 57 7.39 1.09 -9.84
C LEU A 57 7.63 2.29 -10.76
N ILE A 58 8.89 2.62 -11.05
CA ILE A 58 9.26 3.73 -11.94
C ILE A 58 8.68 3.51 -13.35
N LEU A 59 8.80 2.29 -13.89
CA LEU A 59 8.23 1.95 -15.19
C LEU A 59 6.69 2.10 -15.20
N CYS A 60 6.01 1.64 -14.16
CA CYS A 60 4.57 1.78 -14.02
C CYS A 60 4.14 3.25 -13.94
N LEU A 61 4.89 4.08 -13.19
CA LEU A 61 4.66 5.52 -13.09
C LEU A 61 4.88 6.24 -14.42
N LEU A 62 5.91 5.86 -15.18
CA LEU A 62 6.16 6.39 -16.52
C LEU A 62 5.00 6.06 -17.48
N ILE A 63 4.56 4.80 -17.50
CA ILE A 63 3.42 4.38 -18.34
C ILE A 63 2.16 5.15 -17.94
N ALA A 64 1.91 5.33 -16.65
CA ALA A 64 0.76 6.10 -16.15
C ALA A 64 0.84 7.59 -16.53
N LEU A 65 2.02 8.20 -16.46
CA LEU A 65 2.25 9.58 -16.87
C LEU A 65 2.06 9.77 -18.38
N VAL A 66 2.59 8.87 -19.20
CA VAL A 66 2.35 8.86 -20.65
C VAL A 66 0.86 8.69 -20.94
N HIS A 67 0.18 7.78 -20.26
CA HIS A 67 -1.26 7.57 -20.44
C HIS A 67 -2.08 8.83 -20.10
N GLN A 68 -1.82 9.48 -18.96
CA GLN A 68 -2.52 10.72 -18.58
C GLN A 68 -2.21 11.88 -19.53
N THR A 69 -0.95 12.04 -19.95
CA THR A 69 -0.58 13.10 -20.92
C THR A 69 -1.20 12.86 -22.29
N LEU A 70 -1.27 11.60 -22.76
CA LEU A 70 -1.97 11.26 -24.00
C LEU A 70 -3.47 11.55 -23.91
N ILE A 71 -4.12 11.23 -22.78
CA ILE A 71 -5.53 11.58 -22.55
C ILE A 71 -5.73 13.10 -22.54
N SER A 72 -4.79 13.86 -21.96
CA SER A 72 -4.86 15.33 -21.97
C SER A 72 -4.66 15.93 -23.37
N SER A 73 -3.88 15.25 -24.23
CA SER A 73 -3.50 15.70 -25.56
C SER A 73 -4.54 15.32 -26.63
N TYR A 74 -5.20 14.16 -26.48
CA TYR A 74 -6.25 13.70 -27.40
C TYR A 74 -7.52 14.53 -27.23
N SER A 75 -7.53 15.69 -27.87
CA SER A 75 -8.65 16.61 -27.98
C SER A 75 -9.16 16.52 -29.41
N ASP A 76 -10.18 15.72 -29.69
CA ASP A 76 -10.82 15.73 -31.01
C ASP A 76 -11.96 16.78 -30.99
N PRO A 77 -11.78 17.96 -31.62
CA PRO A 77 -12.66 19.12 -31.42
C PRO A 77 -13.99 19.04 -32.19
N LEU A 78 -14.21 18.03 -33.03
CA LEU A 78 -15.38 17.92 -33.92
C LEU A 78 -16.43 16.88 -33.50
N LEU A 79 -16.14 16.04 -32.50
CA LEU A 79 -17.06 14.96 -32.06
C LEU A 79 -17.29 14.91 -30.53
N LYS A 80 -16.55 15.72 -29.76
CA LYS A 80 -16.51 15.65 -28.30
C LYS A 80 -16.49 17.06 -27.72
N GLY A 81 -17.63 17.53 -27.20
CA GLY A 81 -17.72 18.82 -26.52
C GLY A 81 -16.57 19.00 -25.51
N SER A 82 -15.65 19.91 -25.83
CA SER A 82 -14.45 20.16 -25.04
C SER A 82 -14.84 20.91 -23.76
N THR A 83 -14.89 20.23 -22.62
CA THR A 83 -14.83 20.94 -21.35
C THR A 83 -13.34 21.07 -20.96
N PRO A 84 -12.77 22.30 -20.92
CA PRO A 84 -11.36 22.52 -20.55
C PRO A 84 -11.01 21.90 -19.18
N VAL A 85 -12.03 21.75 -18.34
CA VAL A 85 -12.01 21.03 -17.05
C VAL A 85 -11.34 19.65 -17.16
N HIS A 86 -11.74 18.80 -18.10
CA HIS A 86 -11.21 17.42 -18.15
C HIS A 86 -9.70 17.41 -18.44
N ARG A 87 -9.22 18.35 -19.26
CA ARG A 87 -7.78 18.50 -19.54
C ARG A 87 -7.00 18.93 -18.31
N PHE A 88 -7.50 19.92 -17.56
CA PHE A 88 -6.85 20.37 -16.33
C PHE A 88 -6.82 19.28 -15.26
N THR A 89 -7.91 18.52 -15.11
CA THR A 89 -7.97 17.39 -14.17
C THR A 89 -6.95 16.30 -14.52
N SER A 90 -6.84 15.95 -15.81
CA SER A 90 -5.85 14.95 -16.27
C SER A 90 -4.41 15.45 -16.11
N LEU A 91 -4.14 16.74 -16.39
CA LEU A 91 -2.84 17.35 -16.15
C LEU A 91 -2.47 17.40 -14.66
N GLN A 92 -3.44 17.68 -13.78
CA GLN A 92 -3.24 17.64 -12.33
C GLN A 92 -2.87 16.24 -11.87
N SER A 93 -3.56 15.21 -12.36
CA SER A 93 -3.20 13.81 -12.11
C SER A 93 -1.80 13.47 -12.62
N ALA A 94 -1.46 13.91 -13.84
CA ALA A 94 -0.12 13.72 -14.41
C ALA A 94 0.99 14.40 -13.58
N ALA A 95 0.73 15.60 -13.04
CA ALA A 95 1.66 16.31 -12.17
C ALA A 95 1.90 15.55 -10.85
N VAL A 96 0.86 14.97 -10.25
CA VAL A 96 1.00 14.14 -9.04
C VAL A 96 1.79 12.86 -9.35
N LEU A 97 1.52 12.20 -10.47
CA LEU A 97 2.30 11.02 -10.90
C LEU A 97 3.78 11.36 -11.14
N PHE A 98 4.05 12.56 -11.69
CA PHE A 98 5.40 13.06 -11.87
C PHE A 98 6.12 13.27 -10.52
N LEU A 99 5.43 13.76 -9.50
CA LEU A 99 5.98 13.87 -8.15
C LEU A 99 6.30 12.50 -7.54
N PHE A 100 5.42 11.49 -7.71
CA PHE A 100 5.73 10.11 -7.30
C PHE A 100 6.94 9.54 -8.04
N LEU A 101 7.10 9.88 -9.32
CA LEU A 101 8.25 9.48 -10.12
C LEU A 101 9.55 10.11 -9.62
N ILE A 102 9.54 11.42 -9.34
CA ILE A 102 10.69 12.11 -8.72
C ILE A 102 11.03 11.45 -7.38
N LEU A 103 10.05 11.25 -6.51
CA LEU A 103 10.26 10.64 -5.19
C LEU A 103 10.87 9.23 -5.29
N SER A 104 10.39 8.43 -6.24
CA SER A 104 10.91 7.07 -6.49
C SER A 104 12.34 7.10 -7.04
N LEU A 105 12.66 8.03 -7.93
CA LEU A 105 14.01 8.24 -8.45
C LEU A 105 14.97 8.74 -7.37
N SER A 106 14.52 9.66 -6.52
CA SER A 106 15.31 10.14 -5.37
C SER A 106 15.66 9.00 -4.42
N LEU A 107 14.73 8.07 -4.16
CA LEU A 107 14.99 6.88 -3.35
C LEU A 107 15.99 5.94 -4.04
N LEU A 108 15.86 5.71 -5.35
CA LEU A 108 16.80 4.88 -6.11
C LEU A 108 18.22 5.48 -6.08
N LEU A 109 18.31 6.80 -6.26
CA LEU A 109 19.59 7.53 -6.27
C LEU A 109 20.23 7.56 -4.88
N SER A 110 19.43 7.71 -3.82
CA SER A 110 19.91 7.70 -2.43
C SER A 110 20.52 6.36 -2.02
N ASP A 111 20.04 5.23 -2.52
CA ASP A 111 20.61 3.91 -2.20
C ASP A 111 21.71 3.49 -3.17
N SER A 112 21.68 3.99 -4.41
CA SER A 112 22.68 3.66 -5.44
C SER A 112 23.93 4.55 -5.38
N THR A 113 23.80 5.77 -4.89
CA THR A 113 24.87 6.77 -4.86
C THR A 113 24.95 7.47 -3.51
N SER A 114 26.14 7.89 -3.11
CA SER A 114 26.36 8.70 -1.90
C SER A 114 26.00 10.18 -2.08
N LEU A 115 25.49 10.58 -3.25
CA LEU A 115 25.26 11.98 -3.61
C LEU A 115 24.07 12.59 -2.85
N LEU A 116 23.09 11.78 -2.44
CA LEU A 116 21.87 12.26 -1.81
C LEU A 116 21.40 11.28 -0.71
N PRO A 117 22.04 11.22 0.46
CA PRO A 117 21.61 10.35 1.55
C PRO A 117 20.30 10.85 2.15
N LEU A 118 19.17 10.30 1.71
CA LEU A 118 17.84 10.67 2.18
C LEU A 118 17.49 9.82 3.41
N PRO A 119 17.29 10.42 4.60
CA PRO A 119 16.84 9.65 5.75
C PRO A 119 15.42 9.11 5.51
N SER A 120 15.13 7.92 6.06
CA SER A 120 13.83 7.26 5.91
C SER A 120 12.66 8.13 6.31
N ASP A 121 12.83 8.94 7.37
CA ASP A 121 11.77 9.75 7.95
C ASP A 121 11.37 10.90 7.02
N LEU A 122 12.35 11.50 6.34
CA LEU A 122 12.11 12.52 5.32
C LEU A 122 11.41 11.92 4.10
N PHE A 123 11.78 10.69 3.69
CA PHE A 123 11.06 10.01 2.62
C PHE A 123 9.59 9.79 2.97
N PHE A 124 9.29 9.30 4.17
CA PHE A 124 7.91 9.10 4.61
C PHE A 124 7.13 10.42 4.71
N ALA A 125 7.78 11.51 5.14
CA ALA A 125 7.17 12.84 5.16
C ALA A 125 6.85 13.35 3.74
N LEU A 126 7.78 13.21 2.79
CA LEU A 126 7.55 13.57 1.39
C LEU A 126 6.47 12.68 0.75
N ALA A 127 6.50 11.37 1.02
CA ALA A 127 5.47 10.43 0.56
C ALA A 127 4.09 10.83 1.09
N SER A 128 3.98 11.20 2.37
CA SER A 128 2.74 11.74 2.96
C SER A 128 2.24 12.96 2.20
N ALA A 129 3.12 13.92 1.89
CA ALA A 129 2.74 15.12 1.14
C ALA A 129 2.22 14.78 -0.27
N VAL A 130 2.88 13.87 -0.99
CA VAL A 130 2.45 13.46 -2.34
C VAL A 130 1.14 12.67 -2.29
N PHE A 131 0.94 11.76 -1.33
CA PHE A 131 -0.35 11.08 -1.14
C PHE A 131 -1.48 12.03 -0.77
N PHE A 132 -1.21 13.06 0.03
CA PHE A 132 -2.18 14.11 0.35
C PHE A 132 -2.55 14.93 -0.89
N LEU A 133 -1.58 15.28 -1.74
CA LEU A 133 -1.83 15.93 -3.03
C LEU A 133 -2.65 15.04 -3.96
N GLN A 134 -2.39 13.72 -3.97
CA GLN A 134 -3.22 12.76 -4.70
C GLN A 134 -4.66 12.75 -4.19
N SER A 135 -4.85 12.68 -2.88
CA SER A 135 -6.18 12.73 -2.25
C SER A 135 -6.94 14.00 -2.61
N SER A 136 -6.28 15.15 -2.52
CA SER A 136 -6.86 16.45 -2.87
C SER A 136 -7.21 16.54 -4.35
N SER A 137 -6.33 16.03 -5.22
CA SER A 137 -6.55 16.02 -6.67
C SER A 137 -7.71 15.12 -7.05
N SER A 138 -7.80 13.91 -6.50
CA SER A 138 -8.93 13.00 -6.72
C SER A 138 -10.25 13.55 -6.18
N SER A 139 -10.22 14.24 -5.03
CA SER A 139 -11.42 14.92 -4.49
C SER A 139 -11.89 16.05 -5.39
N SER A 140 -10.95 16.83 -5.94
CA SER A 140 -11.25 17.87 -6.92
C SER A 140 -11.85 17.25 -8.19
N SER A 141 -11.25 16.19 -8.73
CA SER A 141 -11.77 15.44 -9.88
C SER A 141 -13.21 14.98 -9.65
N ALA A 142 -13.50 14.42 -8.48
CA ALA A 142 -14.84 13.97 -8.11
C ALA A 142 -15.86 15.12 -8.11
N SER A 143 -15.47 16.32 -7.66
CA SER A 143 -16.39 17.46 -7.58
C SER A 143 -16.78 18.06 -8.93
N VAL A 144 -15.93 17.95 -9.96
CA VAL A 144 -16.18 18.56 -11.28
C VAL A 144 -16.65 17.54 -12.32
N GLN A 145 -16.72 16.26 -11.95
CA GLN A 145 -17.25 15.23 -12.83
C GLN A 145 -18.77 15.28 -12.92
N THR A 146 -19.26 15.18 -14.14
CA THR A 146 -20.70 15.13 -14.44
C THR A 146 -21.28 13.72 -14.31
N SER A 147 -20.44 12.69 -14.27
CA SER A 147 -20.85 11.30 -14.04
C SER A 147 -20.85 10.99 -12.55
N ASP A 148 -22.03 10.66 -12.02
CA ASP A 148 -22.21 10.33 -10.61
C ASP A 148 -21.38 9.11 -10.17
N LEU A 149 -21.25 8.11 -11.05
CA LEU A 149 -20.52 6.88 -10.76
C LEU A 149 -19.01 7.14 -10.69
N GLN A 150 -18.47 7.87 -11.65
CA GLN A 150 -17.05 8.20 -11.67
C GLN A 150 -16.67 9.13 -10.51
N SER A 151 -17.54 10.09 -10.18
CA SER A 151 -17.31 10.99 -9.05
C SER A 151 -17.21 10.24 -7.72
N LYS A 152 -18.06 9.23 -7.51
CA LYS A 152 -18.04 8.40 -6.31
C LYS A 152 -16.79 7.51 -6.25
N CYS A 153 -16.38 6.91 -7.38
CA CYS A 153 -15.15 6.14 -7.46
C CYS A 153 -13.91 6.98 -7.13
N ASP A 154 -13.82 8.19 -7.68
CA ASP A 154 -12.72 9.13 -7.43
C ASP A 154 -12.71 9.64 -5.98
N SER A 155 -13.90 9.87 -5.41
CA SER A 155 -14.03 10.25 -3.99
C SER A 155 -13.53 9.16 -3.05
N ILE A 156 -13.88 7.89 -3.28
CA ILE A 156 -13.37 6.77 -2.48
C ILE A 156 -11.85 6.61 -2.67
N SER A 157 -11.35 6.72 -3.90
CA SER A 157 -9.91 6.71 -4.19
C SER A 157 -9.16 7.83 -3.46
N ALA A 158 -9.78 9.01 -3.34
CA ALA A 158 -9.26 10.12 -2.56
C ALA A 158 -9.17 9.79 -1.07
N GLN A 159 -10.18 9.12 -0.50
CA GLN A 159 -10.17 8.71 0.90
C GLN A 159 -9.08 7.68 1.20
N ILE A 160 -8.89 6.68 0.33
CA ILE A 160 -7.83 5.67 0.48
C ILE A 160 -6.44 6.36 0.41
N SER A 161 -6.25 7.29 -0.54
CA SER A 161 -5.01 8.07 -0.66
C SER A 161 -4.79 9.02 0.55
N GLY A 162 -5.87 9.53 1.14
CA GLY A 162 -5.80 10.31 2.38
C GLY A 162 -5.37 9.45 3.57
N LEU A 163 -5.90 8.24 3.68
CA LEU A 163 -5.48 7.27 4.70
C LEU A 163 -4.00 6.90 4.54
N SER A 164 -3.52 6.64 3.32
CA SER A 164 -2.10 6.37 3.10
C SER A 164 -1.20 7.56 3.45
N ALA A 165 -1.67 8.80 3.21
CA ALA A 165 -0.95 10.01 3.66
C ALA A 165 -0.79 10.04 5.19
N VAL A 166 -1.89 9.82 5.94
CA VAL A 166 -1.86 9.80 7.40
C VAL A 166 -0.94 8.69 7.93
N LEU A 167 -0.99 7.50 7.34
CA LEU A 167 -0.11 6.39 7.72
C LEU A 167 1.37 6.69 7.45
N CYS A 168 1.69 7.30 6.30
CA CYS A 168 3.04 7.79 6.00
C CYS A 168 3.49 8.86 6.99
N LEU A 169 2.61 9.77 7.39
CA LEU A 169 2.92 10.80 8.39
C LEU A 169 3.23 10.19 9.76
N ILE A 170 2.44 9.20 10.19
CA ILE A 170 2.68 8.44 11.42
C ILE A 170 4.05 7.75 11.34
N LEU A 171 4.41 7.17 10.19
CA LEU A 171 5.72 6.53 9.99
C LEU A 171 6.87 7.53 10.02
N ALA A 172 6.66 8.75 9.50
CA ALA A 172 7.66 9.81 9.55
C ALA A 172 7.92 10.28 11.00
N CYS A 173 6.88 10.35 11.84
CA CYS A 173 7.02 10.73 13.24
C CYS A 173 7.51 9.57 14.13
N GLN A 174 7.06 8.35 13.84
CA GLN A 174 7.36 7.17 14.64
C GLN A 174 7.58 5.93 13.75
N PRO A 175 8.80 5.76 13.20
CA PRO A 175 9.10 4.70 12.22
C PRO A 175 9.09 3.29 12.82
N ARG A 176 8.96 3.15 14.15
CA ARG A 176 8.88 1.85 14.84
C ARG A 176 7.46 1.27 14.89
N MET A 177 6.45 2.03 14.44
CA MET A 177 5.05 1.60 14.45
C MET A 177 4.76 0.58 13.35
N PHE A 178 4.91 -0.70 13.68
CA PHE A 178 4.61 -1.83 12.77
C PHE A 178 3.20 -1.78 12.19
N VAL A 179 2.19 -1.42 13.01
CA VAL A 179 0.80 -1.36 12.59
C VAL A 179 0.60 -0.36 11.45
N ALA A 180 1.29 0.78 11.50
CA ALA A 180 1.17 1.80 10.48
C ALA A 180 1.87 1.40 9.17
N ASP A 181 2.97 0.63 9.23
CA ASP A 181 3.65 0.12 8.03
C ASP A 181 2.84 -0.99 7.33
N VAL A 182 2.29 -1.93 8.12
CA VAL A 182 1.33 -2.94 7.63
C VAL A 182 0.08 -2.27 7.06
N GLY A 183 -0.44 -1.27 7.77
CA GLY A 183 -1.58 -0.47 7.31
C GLY A 183 -1.30 0.22 5.98
N LEU A 184 -0.09 0.77 5.79
CA LEU A 184 0.31 1.41 4.54
C LEU A 184 0.36 0.41 3.39
N GLY A 185 0.97 -0.77 3.59
CA GLY A 185 0.95 -1.85 2.61
C GLY A 185 -0.47 -2.31 2.26
N GLY A 186 -1.34 -2.43 3.27
CA GLY A 186 -2.76 -2.73 3.10
C GLY A 186 -3.52 -1.65 2.32
N ALA A 187 -3.28 -0.37 2.62
CA ALA A 187 -3.88 0.76 1.90
C ALA A 187 -3.48 0.78 0.42
N VAL A 188 -2.21 0.46 0.10
CA VAL A 188 -1.74 0.34 -1.30
C VAL A 188 -2.43 -0.83 -2.02
N CYS A 189 -2.60 -1.99 -1.35
CA CYS A 189 -3.39 -3.10 -1.90
C CYS A 189 -4.85 -2.69 -2.16
N LEU A 190 -5.47 -1.99 -1.20
CA LEU A 190 -6.84 -1.50 -1.30
C LEU A 190 -7.00 -0.51 -2.46
N GLN A 191 -6.04 0.41 -2.63
CA GLN A 191 -5.98 1.34 -3.76
C GLN A 191 -5.92 0.60 -5.10
N GLY A 192 -5.10 -0.45 -5.19
CA GLY A 192 -5.02 -1.28 -6.39
C GLY A 192 -6.32 -2.02 -6.71
N LEU A 193 -6.94 -2.65 -5.71
CA LEU A 193 -8.24 -3.31 -5.87
C LEU A 193 -9.34 -2.32 -6.27
N TRP A 194 -9.37 -1.15 -5.65
CA TRP A 194 -10.34 -0.12 -5.96
C TRP A 194 -10.18 0.43 -7.38
N MET A 195 -8.93 0.55 -7.86
CA MET A 195 -8.64 0.93 -9.24
C MET A 195 -9.19 -0.11 -10.24
N LEU A 196 -9.07 -1.41 -9.93
CA LEU A 196 -9.67 -2.48 -10.71
C LEU A 196 -11.20 -2.38 -10.71
N GLN A 197 -11.80 -2.21 -9.53
CA GLN A 197 -13.26 -2.04 -9.38
C GLN A 197 -13.78 -0.83 -10.16
N THR A 198 -13.05 0.29 -10.13
CA THR A 198 -13.37 1.49 -10.90
C THR A 198 -13.30 1.20 -12.41
N GLY A 199 -12.26 0.50 -12.87
CA GLY A 199 -12.14 0.08 -14.26
C GLY A 199 -13.28 -0.84 -14.71
N LEU A 200 -13.67 -1.82 -13.89
CA LEU A 200 -14.80 -2.69 -14.17
C LEU A 200 -16.12 -1.90 -14.20
N SER A 201 -16.34 -1.03 -13.23
CA SER A 201 -17.57 -0.24 -13.13
C SER A 201 -17.75 0.76 -14.27
N LEU A 202 -16.66 1.25 -14.88
CA LEU A 202 -16.72 2.22 -15.98
C LEU A 202 -16.69 1.59 -17.37
N TYR A 203 -16.02 0.45 -17.53
CA TYR A 203 -15.76 -0.13 -18.86
C TYR A 203 -16.43 -1.50 -19.09
N ALA A 204 -16.86 -2.21 -18.05
CA ALA A 204 -17.55 -3.49 -18.20
C ALA A 204 -19.06 -3.30 -18.09
N GLU A 205 -19.77 -3.46 -19.20
CA GLU A 205 -21.23 -3.29 -19.30
C GLU A 205 -21.99 -4.23 -18.34
N ALA A 206 -21.41 -5.38 -17.95
CA ALA A 206 -21.99 -6.32 -17.00
C ALA A 206 -21.97 -5.85 -15.53
N PHE A 207 -21.18 -4.83 -15.19
CA PHE A 207 -21.07 -4.28 -13.84
C PHE A 207 -21.73 -2.90 -13.71
N ILE A 208 -22.43 -2.44 -14.76
CA ILE A 208 -23.21 -1.21 -14.71
C ILE A 208 -24.52 -1.50 -13.97
N PRO A 209 -24.86 -0.78 -12.88
CA PRO A 209 -26.10 -1.02 -12.15
C PRO A 209 -27.33 -0.69 -13.02
N ASP A 210 -28.35 -1.53 -12.91
CA ASP A 210 -29.63 -1.38 -13.62
C ASP A 210 -30.21 0.03 -13.41
N GLY A 211 -30.51 0.73 -14.51
CA GLY A 211 -31.06 2.09 -14.51
C GLY A 211 -30.02 3.21 -14.72
N CYS A 212 -28.72 2.87 -14.77
CA CYS A 212 -27.68 3.75 -15.27
C CYS A 212 -27.38 3.38 -16.73
N HIS A 213 -27.62 4.28 -17.66
CA HIS A 213 -27.26 4.06 -19.06
C HIS A 213 -25.99 4.83 -19.40
N LYS A 214 -25.10 4.17 -20.13
CA LYS A 214 -24.06 4.88 -20.86
C LYS A 214 -24.79 5.76 -21.89
N LEU A 215 -24.59 7.08 -21.84
CA LEU A 215 -25.08 7.96 -22.89
C LEU A 215 -24.31 7.65 -24.18
N LEU A 216 -24.75 6.62 -24.90
CA LEU A 216 -24.55 6.49 -26.35
C LEU A 216 -25.64 7.33 -27.03
N ASP A 217 -25.70 8.62 -26.72
CA ASP A 217 -26.60 9.49 -27.47
C ASP A 217 -25.96 9.70 -28.85
N VAL A 218 -26.65 9.21 -29.87
CA VAL A 218 -26.22 9.06 -31.28
C VAL A 218 -26.00 10.42 -31.97
N VAL A 219 -26.01 11.53 -31.23
CA VAL A 219 -25.72 12.88 -31.72
C VAL A 219 -24.47 13.50 -31.09
N SER A 220 -23.95 12.97 -29.98
CA SER A 220 -22.69 13.43 -29.39
C SER A 220 -21.94 12.26 -28.79
N GLY A 221 -20.86 11.83 -29.44
CA GLY A 221 -20.01 10.69 -29.06
C GLY A 221 -19.24 10.86 -27.75
N VAL A 222 -19.92 11.19 -26.65
CA VAL A 222 -19.36 11.30 -25.30
C VAL A 222 -19.22 9.91 -24.67
N GLU A 223 -18.38 9.07 -25.27
CA GLU A 223 -17.70 7.94 -24.63
C GLU A 223 -17.35 8.27 -23.16
N GLY A 224 -18.07 7.63 -22.22
CA GLY A 224 -17.71 7.57 -20.80
C GLY A 224 -18.65 8.25 -19.79
N SER A 225 -19.63 9.08 -20.21
CA SER A 225 -20.55 9.69 -19.23
C SER A 225 -21.74 8.77 -18.98
N THR A 226 -21.69 8.01 -17.87
CA THR A 226 -22.87 7.30 -17.37
C THR A 226 -23.70 8.29 -16.55
N LYS A 227 -24.94 8.53 -17.00
CA LYS A 227 -25.91 9.38 -16.29
C LYS A 227 -27.06 8.49 -15.85
N CYS A 228 -27.38 8.53 -14.56
CA CYS A 228 -28.57 7.87 -14.04
C CYS A 228 -29.79 8.72 -14.41
N ASP A 229 -30.81 8.09 -15.00
CA ASP A 229 -32.03 8.77 -15.46
C ASP A 229 -32.96 9.14 -14.28
N LEU A 230 -32.81 8.44 -13.15
CA LEU A 230 -33.59 8.60 -11.92
C LEU A 230 -32.67 8.76 -10.71
N GLU A 231 -33.01 9.67 -9.79
CA GLU A 231 -32.28 9.89 -8.53
C GLU A 231 -32.25 8.63 -7.66
N ASP A 232 -33.31 7.81 -7.68
CA ASP A 232 -33.36 6.53 -6.95
C ASP A 232 -32.32 5.52 -7.47
N SER A 233 -32.10 5.46 -8.79
CA SER A 233 -31.08 4.59 -9.39
C SER A 233 -29.66 5.05 -9.04
N ARG A 234 -29.47 6.36 -8.87
CA ARG A 234 -28.20 6.95 -8.40
C ARG A 234 -27.93 6.59 -6.94
N LEU A 235 -28.91 6.77 -6.05
CA LEU A 235 -28.77 6.39 -4.64
C LEU A 235 -28.48 4.89 -4.47
N ARG A 236 -29.14 4.04 -5.27
CA ARG A 236 -28.86 2.60 -5.31
C ARG A 236 -27.43 2.29 -5.78
N ALA A 237 -26.97 2.91 -6.86
CA ALA A 237 -25.62 2.71 -7.39
C ALA A 237 -24.53 3.13 -6.38
N VAL A 238 -24.73 4.28 -5.72
CA VAL A 238 -23.83 4.76 -4.66
C VAL A 238 -23.80 3.80 -3.48
N ALA A 239 -24.96 3.33 -3.01
CA ALA A 239 -25.04 2.36 -1.91
C ALA A 239 -24.36 1.03 -2.26
N ILE A 240 -24.49 0.55 -3.50
CA ILE A 240 -23.80 -0.65 -3.98
C ILE A 240 -22.28 -0.44 -3.97
N LEU A 241 -21.79 0.70 -4.48
CA LEU A 241 -20.36 1.00 -4.45
C LEU A 241 -19.80 1.10 -3.03
N ASP A 242 -20.54 1.70 -2.10
CA ASP A 242 -20.15 1.77 -0.68
C ASP A 242 -20.09 0.37 -0.05
N LEU A 243 -21.07 -0.50 -0.35
CA LEU A 243 -21.05 -1.89 0.10
C LEU A 243 -19.84 -2.64 -0.47
N VAL A 244 -19.58 -2.50 -1.77
CA VAL A 244 -18.44 -3.11 -2.45
C VAL A 244 -17.13 -2.61 -1.86
N PHE A 245 -17.03 -1.33 -1.51
CA PHE A 245 -15.85 -0.79 -0.82
C PHE A 245 -15.61 -1.48 0.53
N VAL A 246 -16.65 -1.65 1.35
CA VAL A 246 -16.55 -2.37 2.63
C VAL A 246 -16.12 -3.83 2.41
N VAL A 247 -16.61 -4.50 1.38
CA VAL A 247 -16.18 -5.86 1.02
C VAL A 247 -14.69 -5.90 0.64
N HIS A 248 -14.20 -4.92 -0.11
CA HIS A 248 -12.77 -4.80 -0.44
C HIS A 248 -11.92 -4.57 0.82
N VAL A 249 -12.37 -3.73 1.76
CA VAL A 249 -11.68 -3.52 3.05
C VAL A 249 -11.61 -4.84 3.83
N MET A 250 -12.72 -5.56 3.96
CA MET A 250 -12.75 -6.87 4.61
C MET A 250 -11.77 -7.85 3.95
N PHE A 251 -11.75 -7.90 2.63
CA PHE A 251 -10.84 -8.76 1.88
C PHE A 251 -9.36 -8.42 2.13
N VAL A 252 -9.01 -7.13 2.16
CA VAL A 252 -7.64 -6.68 2.49
C VAL A 252 -7.25 -7.04 3.92
N VAL A 253 -8.15 -6.87 4.89
CA VAL A 253 -7.91 -7.28 6.29
C VAL A 253 -7.65 -8.78 6.37
N LEU A 254 -8.44 -9.60 5.66
CA LEU A 254 -8.21 -11.05 5.60
C LEU A 254 -6.84 -11.39 4.99
N ILE A 255 -6.44 -10.72 3.90
CA ILE A 255 -5.11 -10.88 3.30
C ILE A 255 -4.00 -10.59 4.32
N VAL A 256 -4.11 -9.49 5.06
CA VAL A 256 -3.15 -9.12 6.11
C VAL A 256 -3.05 -10.21 7.18
N MET A 257 -4.19 -10.69 7.68
CA MET A 257 -4.23 -11.75 8.69
C MET A 257 -3.64 -13.07 8.19
N VAL A 258 -3.95 -13.46 6.95
CA VAL A 258 -3.40 -14.67 6.30
C VAL A 258 -1.90 -14.55 6.13
N ILE A 259 -1.39 -13.43 5.61
CA ILE A 259 0.05 -13.20 5.45
C ILE A 259 0.74 -13.26 6.80
N TYR A 260 0.21 -12.58 7.81
CA TYR A 260 0.73 -12.64 9.16
C TYR A 260 0.82 -14.08 9.68
N GLY A 261 -0.28 -14.84 9.58
CA GLY A 261 -0.33 -16.24 10.03
C GLY A 261 0.64 -17.16 9.27
N VAL A 262 0.72 -17.03 7.95
CA VAL A 262 1.61 -17.84 7.10
C VAL A 262 3.08 -17.53 7.41
N VAL A 263 3.45 -16.25 7.50
CA VAL A 263 4.83 -15.86 7.81
C VAL A 263 5.17 -16.28 9.24
N ALA A 264 4.30 -16.06 10.22
CA ALA A 264 4.51 -16.50 11.61
C ALA A 264 4.69 -18.02 11.72
N LYS A 265 3.88 -18.81 11.01
CA LYS A 265 4.03 -20.27 10.97
C LYS A 265 5.38 -20.67 10.36
N THR A 266 5.78 -20.04 9.27
CA THR A 266 7.05 -20.35 8.59
C THR A 266 8.26 -20.06 9.48
N PHE A 267 8.25 -18.94 10.20
CA PHE A 267 9.31 -18.57 11.15
C PHE A 267 9.28 -19.41 12.42
N GLY A 268 8.10 -19.71 12.98
CA GLY A 268 7.96 -20.58 14.15
C GLY A 268 8.39 -22.03 13.87
N VAL A 269 8.13 -22.54 12.66
CA VAL A 269 8.62 -23.86 12.21
C VAL A 269 10.12 -23.82 11.93
N GLY A 270 10.64 -22.73 11.34
CA GLY A 270 12.08 -22.54 11.12
C GLY A 270 12.89 -22.47 12.42
N VAL A 271 12.39 -21.76 13.43
CA VAL A 271 12.99 -21.69 14.77
C VAL A 271 12.87 -23.02 15.51
N ARG A 272 11.76 -23.77 15.38
CA ARG A 272 11.68 -25.14 15.95
C ARG A 272 12.58 -26.14 15.24
N LYS A 273 12.84 -25.98 13.94
CA LYS A 273 13.78 -26.85 13.19
C LYS A 273 15.25 -26.52 13.47
N LEU A 274 15.59 -25.28 13.81
CA LEU A 274 16.98 -24.85 14.07
C LEU A 274 17.30 -24.77 15.58
N GLY A 275 16.30 -24.62 16.44
CA GLY A 275 16.39 -24.53 17.90
C GLY A 275 15.81 -25.75 18.61
N GLY A 276 15.89 -26.93 18.00
CA GLY A 276 15.57 -28.21 18.61
C GLY A 276 16.63 -28.67 19.62
N SER A 277 17.05 -27.79 20.52
CA SER A 277 17.63 -28.16 21.80
C SER A 277 17.10 -27.14 22.79
N TYR A 278 16.11 -27.58 23.55
CA TYR A 278 15.73 -26.91 24.79
C TYR A 278 16.99 -26.91 25.66
N GLU A 279 17.72 -25.81 25.68
CA GLU A 279 18.69 -25.61 26.75
C GLU A 279 17.84 -25.30 27.98
N ALA A 280 17.50 -26.35 28.72
CA ALA A 280 16.87 -26.21 30.02
C ALA A 280 17.77 -25.27 30.83
N LEU A 281 17.18 -24.24 31.45
CA LEU A 281 17.89 -23.43 32.43
C LEU A 281 18.60 -24.40 33.38
N PRO A 282 19.92 -24.27 33.61
CA PRO A 282 20.58 -25.07 34.62
C PRO A 282 19.98 -24.67 35.96
N THR A 283 18.99 -25.42 36.42
CA THR A 283 18.70 -25.51 37.84
C THR A 283 20.00 -25.98 38.48
N THR A 284 20.57 -25.11 39.32
CA THR A 284 21.77 -25.32 40.14
C THR A 284 21.56 -26.47 41.13
N ALA A 285 21.37 -27.68 40.62
CA ALA A 285 21.10 -28.90 41.37
C ALA A 285 21.78 -30.14 40.76
N SER A 286 22.46 -30.01 39.61
CA SER A 286 23.15 -31.12 38.93
C SER A 286 24.63 -30.84 38.64
N SER A 287 25.32 -30.18 39.57
CA SER A 287 26.78 -30.09 39.62
C SER A 287 27.30 -30.46 41.02
N ALA A 288 26.78 -31.56 41.56
CA ALA A 288 27.20 -32.12 42.85
C ALA A 288 27.54 -33.62 42.74
N ALA A 289 28.04 -34.05 41.57
CA ALA A 289 28.64 -35.35 41.37
C ALA A 289 29.86 -35.23 40.47
N ASP A 290 30.81 -34.38 40.85
CA ASP A 290 32.22 -34.68 40.65
C ASP A 290 33.05 -33.97 41.70
N SER A 291 33.52 -34.80 42.63
CA SER A 291 34.36 -34.46 43.76
C SER A 291 35.73 -33.99 43.24
N SER A 292 35.99 -32.68 43.29
CA SER A 292 37.34 -32.20 43.58
C SER A 292 37.25 -31.11 44.63
N SER A 293 37.61 -31.53 45.85
CA SER A 293 38.22 -30.75 46.91
C SER A 293 38.20 -29.23 46.73
N ASN A 294 37.24 -28.54 47.35
CA ASN A 294 37.50 -27.24 47.95
C ASN A 294 36.53 -27.00 49.11
N HIS A 295 37.16 -26.99 50.28
CA HIS A 295 36.64 -26.81 51.62
C HIS A 295 35.91 -25.46 51.77
N PHE A 296 34.58 -25.48 51.77
CA PHE A 296 33.76 -24.39 52.31
C PHE A 296 33.28 -24.78 53.71
N GLN A 297 34.07 -24.39 54.70
CA GLN A 297 33.80 -24.55 56.12
C GLN A 297 32.62 -23.64 56.51
N MET A 298 31.45 -24.22 56.79
CA MET A 298 30.38 -23.49 57.47
C MET A 298 30.68 -23.45 58.98
N LYS A 299 30.86 -22.23 59.50
CA LYS A 299 31.16 -21.95 60.90
C LYS A 299 29.90 -22.20 61.74
N ALA A 300 29.92 -23.25 62.55
CA ALA A 300 28.88 -23.50 63.55
C ALA A 300 28.99 -22.47 64.68
N LEU A 301 27.89 -21.76 64.96
CA LEU A 301 27.73 -20.93 66.13
C LEU A 301 27.30 -21.82 67.30
N THR A 302 28.27 -22.24 68.13
CA THR A 302 28.00 -22.76 69.47
C THR A 302 27.98 -21.59 70.46
N GLY A 303 26.79 -21.35 71.04
CA GLY A 303 26.63 -20.42 72.15
C GLY A 303 27.13 -21.03 73.46
N THR A 304 27.86 -20.24 74.24
CA THR A 304 28.11 -20.46 75.67
C THR A 304 28.41 -19.12 76.36
N GLN A 305 27.53 -18.72 77.27
CA GLN A 305 27.72 -18.01 78.55
C GLN A 305 26.31 -17.56 79.00
N ALA A 306 25.85 -17.81 80.23
CA ALA A 306 26.53 -18.02 81.50
C ALA A 306 25.88 -19.13 82.34
#